data_AF-A0A1G0LLA3-F1
#
_entry.id   AF-A0A1G0LLA3-F1
#
_cell.length_a   1.000
_cell.length_b   1.000
_cell.length_c   1.000
_cell.angle_alpha   90.00
_cell.angle_beta   90.00
_cell.angle_gamma   90.00
#
_symmetry.space_group_name_H-M   'P 1'
#
loop_
_entity.id
_entity.type
_entity.pdbx_description
1 polymer ?
#
loop_
_entity_poly.entity_id
_entity_poly.type
_entity_poly.pdbx_seq_one_letter_code
_entity_poly.pdbx_strand_id
1 'polypeptide(L)'
;MENATGVKRKLAIIGVTAATEREEQLVTYLASGGYEGQLAEIEDLTKIKPLGIILDISPFSDDGWGKLLKVKSSPETRNIPVLPIYLSETGDIGGVFPVTDFFTLPVDEQYLMDRLAILGLTQEAETWDLQVMIASGSAEVQISKTLESAGFEIIRAYNGKEALALSSIHPSYFCFSSIMQPDMSAFELLEKFRLYPYNGNTPFFVLLKMNMREEEKTELSMEVAHLVSKKQLSCTEFLSHLRRRG
;
A
#
# COMPACT_ATOMS: atom_id res chain seq x y z
N MET A 1 -4.28 -39.55 5.08
CA MET A 1 -5.03 -39.81 3.83
C MET A 1 -5.02 -38.52 3.04
N GLU A 2 -4.28 -38.51 1.94
CA GLU A 2 -4.17 -37.42 0.97
C GLU A 2 -5.52 -37.12 0.32
N ASN A 3 -5.89 -35.85 0.23
CA ASN A 3 -5.98 -35.15 -1.05
C ASN A 3 -6.49 -33.72 -0.83
N ALA A 4 -5.59 -32.76 -1.02
CA ALA A 4 -5.91 -31.58 -1.78
C ALA A 4 -4.61 -31.18 -2.47
N THR A 5 -4.57 -31.28 -3.79
CA THR A 5 -3.64 -30.54 -4.65
C THR A 5 -3.78 -29.07 -4.28
N GLY A 6 -3.03 -28.63 -3.27
CA GLY A 6 -3.09 -27.28 -2.74
C GLY A 6 -2.58 -26.37 -3.83
N VAL A 7 -3.48 -25.61 -4.45
CA VAL A 7 -3.09 -24.52 -5.34
C VAL A 7 -2.17 -23.63 -4.51
N LYS A 8 -0.86 -23.72 -4.75
CA LYS A 8 0.12 -22.90 -4.05
C LYS A 8 -0.28 -21.45 -4.27
N ARG A 9 -0.43 -20.71 -3.17
CA ARG A 9 -0.82 -19.30 -3.19
C ARG A 9 0.35 -18.50 -3.75
N LYS A 10 0.32 -18.22 -5.07
CA LYS A 10 1.41 -17.53 -5.77
C LYS A 10 1.42 -16.05 -5.44
N LEU A 11 2.58 -15.54 -5.04
CA LEU A 11 2.86 -14.13 -4.85
C LEU A 11 4.00 -13.74 -5.78
N ALA A 12 3.85 -12.62 -6.48
CA ALA A 12 4.93 -12.05 -7.27
C ALA A 12 5.85 -11.24 -6.35
N ILE A 13 7.16 -11.39 -6.50
CA ILE A 13 8.17 -10.58 -5.83
C ILE A 13 8.74 -9.63 -6.89
N ILE A 14 8.69 -8.33 -6.62
CA ILE A 14 9.14 -7.28 -7.53
C ILE A 14 10.11 -6.35 -6.80
N GLY A 15 11.07 -5.78 -7.52
CA GLY A 15 12.04 -4.81 -6.99
C GLY A 15 13.23 -5.46 -6.28
N VAL A 16 13.37 -6.78 -6.40
CA VAL A 16 14.48 -7.56 -5.81
C VAL A 16 15.27 -8.22 -6.94
N THR A 17 16.60 -8.08 -6.89
CA THR A 17 17.51 -8.69 -7.88
C THR A 17 17.66 -10.19 -7.63
N ALA A 18 17.62 -10.97 -8.71
CA ALA A 18 17.74 -12.43 -8.65
C ALA A 18 19.12 -12.91 -8.14
N ALA A 19 19.13 -14.11 -7.55
CA ALA A 19 20.31 -14.78 -7.00
C ALA A 19 21.05 -13.94 -5.94
N THR A 20 20.29 -13.18 -5.15
CA THR A 20 20.79 -12.42 -4.00
C THR A 20 20.26 -13.01 -2.70
N GLU A 21 20.99 -12.82 -1.59
CA GLU A 21 20.54 -13.20 -0.25
C GLU A 21 19.15 -12.62 0.09
N ARG A 22 18.85 -11.44 -0.48
CA ARG A 22 17.57 -10.72 -0.35
C ARG A 22 16.40 -11.51 -0.95
N GLU A 23 16.59 -12.11 -2.11
CA GLU A 23 15.59 -13.01 -2.72
C GLU A 23 15.41 -14.26 -1.87
N GLU A 24 16.52 -14.94 -1.52
CA GLU A 24 16.49 -16.22 -0.83
C GLU A 24 15.78 -16.12 0.54
N GLN A 25 16.07 -15.08 1.30
CA GLN A 25 15.46 -14.84 2.60
C GLN A 25 13.95 -14.60 2.47
N LEU A 26 13.53 -13.75 1.52
CA LEU A 26 12.12 -13.45 1.30
C LEU A 26 11.33 -14.68 0.83
N VAL A 27 11.88 -15.45 -0.13
CA VAL A 27 11.27 -16.70 -0.60
C VAL A 27 11.14 -17.70 0.54
N THR A 28 12.16 -17.83 1.39
CA THR A 28 12.14 -18.70 2.58
C THR A 28 11.02 -18.31 3.55
N TYR A 29 10.88 -17.01 3.83
CA TYR A 29 9.83 -16.49 4.71
C TYR A 29 8.44 -16.81 4.14
N LEU A 30 8.20 -16.52 2.85
CA LEU A 30 6.94 -16.81 2.18
C LEU A 30 6.60 -18.30 2.17
N ALA A 31 7.59 -19.16 1.88
CA ALA A 31 7.42 -20.61 1.86
C ALA A 31 6.97 -21.15 3.23
N SER A 32 7.54 -20.63 4.32
CA SER A 32 7.13 -21.02 5.68
C SER A 32 5.68 -20.61 6.02
N GLY A 33 5.13 -19.63 5.30
CA GLY A 33 3.72 -19.23 5.37
C GLY A 33 2.79 -19.99 4.43
N GLY A 34 3.31 -20.93 3.63
CA GLY A 34 2.56 -21.66 2.60
C GLY A 34 2.34 -20.89 1.29
N TYR A 35 3.09 -19.80 1.08
CA TYR A 35 3.07 -19.03 -0.16
C TYR A 35 4.21 -19.46 -1.09
N GLU A 36 3.96 -19.38 -2.39
CA GLU A 36 5.00 -19.54 -3.41
C GLU A 36 5.39 -18.15 -3.91
N GLY A 37 6.51 -17.65 -3.40
CA GLY A 37 7.10 -16.40 -3.87
C GLY A 37 7.89 -16.64 -5.15
N GLN A 38 7.59 -15.88 -6.21
CA GLN A 38 8.27 -15.96 -7.50
C GLN A 38 8.71 -14.56 -7.91
N LEU A 39 10.00 -14.37 -8.20
CA LEU A 39 10.46 -13.14 -8.87
C LEU A 39 9.74 -12.97 -10.21
N ALA A 40 9.26 -11.77 -10.47
CA ALA A 40 8.55 -11.44 -11.69
C ALA A 40 8.89 -10.02 -12.13
N GLU A 41 8.86 -9.79 -13.44
CA GLU A 41 8.74 -8.45 -13.98
C GLU A 41 7.26 -8.09 -14.17
N ILE A 42 6.98 -6.81 -14.43
CA ILE A 42 5.61 -6.30 -14.53
C ILE A 42 4.87 -6.97 -15.70
N GLU A 43 5.58 -7.26 -16.79
CA GLU A 43 5.05 -7.90 -17.99
C GLU A 43 4.59 -9.34 -17.75
N ASP A 44 5.10 -9.99 -16.69
CA ASP A 44 4.73 -11.36 -16.35
C ASP A 44 3.46 -11.43 -15.48
N LEU A 45 3.05 -10.33 -14.86
CA LEU A 45 1.93 -10.29 -13.91
C LEU A 45 0.61 -10.76 -14.51
N THR A 46 0.34 -10.45 -15.77
CA THR A 46 -0.89 -10.84 -16.47
C THR A 46 -0.95 -12.33 -16.78
N LYS A 47 0.23 -12.98 -16.91
CA LYS A 47 0.38 -14.42 -17.13
C LYS A 47 0.34 -15.19 -15.82
N ILE A 48 1.06 -14.70 -14.81
CA ILE A 48 1.20 -15.34 -13.49
C ILE A 48 -0.11 -15.22 -12.69
N LYS A 49 -0.83 -14.11 -12.84
CA LYS A 49 -2.05 -13.77 -12.06
C LYS A 49 -1.85 -14.01 -10.56
N PRO A 50 -0.85 -13.35 -9.94
CA PRO A 50 -0.54 -13.59 -8.54
C PRO A 50 -1.68 -13.10 -7.63
N LEU A 51 -1.78 -13.68 -6.44
CA LEU A 51 -2.73 -13.21 -5.41
C LEU A 51 -2.38 -11.82 -4.89
N GLY A 52 -1.12 -11.42 -5.04
CA GLY A 52 -0.60 -10.12 -4.65
C GLY A 52 0.88 -10.00 -5.01
N ILE A 53 1.38 -8.78 -4.92
CA ILE A 53 2.78 -8.42 -5.19
C ILE A 53 3.42 -8.06 -3.86
N ILE A 54 4.55 -8.70 -3.54
CA ILE A 54 5.48 -8.24 -2.53
C ILE A 54 6.48 -7.33 -3.24
N LEU A 55 6.54 -6.07 -2.85
CA LEU A 55 7.34 -5.07 -3.54
C LEU A 55 8.38 -4.49 -2.59
N ASP A 56 9.66 -4.66 -2.92
CA ASP A 56 10.70 -3.92 -2.20
C ASP A 56 10.75 -2.46 -2.67
N ILE A 57 10.65 -1.55 -1.70
CA ILE A 57 10.72 -0.09 -1.90
C ILE A 57 11.92 0.53 -1.17
N SER A 58 12.87 -0.29 -0.74
CA SER A 58 14.10 0.17 -0.09
C SER A 58 15.04 0.92 -1.06
N PRO A 59 16.03 1.66 -0.55
CA PRO A 59 17.11 2.24 -1.37
C PRO A 59 17.91 1.20 -2.18
N PHE A 60 17.85 -0.07 -1.79
CA PHE A 60 18.53 -1.17 -2.46
C PHE A 60 17.65 -1.87 -3.50
N SER A 61 16.39 -1.44 -3.66
CA SER A 61 15.46 -2.02 -4.63
C SER A 61 15.89 -1.72 -6.08
N ASP A 62 15.49 -2.59 -7.00
CA ASP A 62 15.54 -2.32 -8.43
C ASP A 62 14.31 -1.50 -8.85
N ASP A 63 14.39 -0.17 -8.67
CA ASP A 63 13.34 0.83 -8.96
C ASP A 63 11.96 0.48 -8.37
N GLY A 64 11.91 0.13 -7.08
CA GLY A 64 10.67 -0.28 -6.40
C GLY A 64 9.51 0.70 -6.60
N TRP A 65 9.78 2.00 -6.45
CA TRP A 65 8.79 3.06 -6.64
C TRP A 65 8.31 3.21 -8.08
N GLY A 66 9.22 3.18 -9.06
CA GLY A 66 8.83 3.21 -10.47
C GLY A 66 8.02 1.98 -10.86
N LYS A 67 8.35 0.80 -10.30
CA LYS A 67 7.57 -0.43 -10.52
C LYS A 67 6.19 -0.37 -9.86
N LEU A 68 6.07 0.16 -8.64
CA LEU A 68 4.77 0.43 -8.02
C LEU A 68 3.90 1.29 -8.93
N LEU A 69 4.48 2.37 -9.45
CA LEU A 69 3.77 3.31 -10.30
C LEU A 69 3.31 2.68 -11.60
N LYS A 70 4.18 1.91 -12.28
CA LYS A 70 3.84 1.18 -13.51
C LYS A 70 2.71 0.18 -13.28
N VAL A 71 2.77 -0.59 -12.18
CA VAL A 71 1.70 -1.53 -11.80
C VAL A 71 0.38 -0.79 -11.58
N LYS A 72 0.39 0.30 -10.81
CA LYS A 72 -0.84 1.01 -10.44
C LYS A 72 -1.41 1.92 -11.53
N SER A 73 -0.61 2.25 -12.54
CA SER A 73 -1.06 3.04 -13.70
C SER A 73 -1.72 2.18 -14.79
N SER A 74 -1.48 0.87 -14.83
CA SER A 74 -1.99 -0.01 -15.89
C SER A 74 -3.33 -0.66 -15.50
N PRO A 75 -4.40 -0.57 -16.31
CA PRO A 75 -5.67 -1.25 -16.05
C PRO A 75 -5.55 -2.78 -15.87
N GLU A 76 -4.58 -3.41 -16.51
CA GLU A 76 -4.37 -4.86 -16.45
C GLU A 76 -3.78 -5.35 -15.12
N THR A 77 -3.07 -4.47 -14.40
CA THR A 77 -2.32 -4.83 -13.19
C THR A 77 -2.69 -3.99 -11.96
N ARG A 78 -3.36 -2.84 -12.12
CA ARG A 78 -3.69 -1.91 -11.01
C ARG A 78 -4.52 -2.54 -9.90
N ASN A 79 -5.33 -3.55 -10.24
CA ASN A 79 -6.16 -4.30 -9.30
C ASN A 79 -5.39 -5.30 -8.43
N ILE A 80 -4.15 -5.63 -8.77
CA ILE A 80 -3.36 -6.59 -8.00
C ILE A 80 -2.97 -5.93 -6.66
N PRO A 81 -3.25 -6.56 -5.50
CA PRO A 81 -2.86 -6.01 -4.21
C PRO A 81 -1.35 -5.94 -4.11
N VAL A 82 -0.81 -4.79 -3.69
CA VAL A 82 0.62 -4.61 -3.45
C VAL A 82 0.86 -4.54 -1.95
N LEU A 83 1.88 -5.25 -1.47
CA LEU A 83 2.42 -5.13 -0.12
C LEU A 83 3.85 -4.59 -0.23
N PRO A 84 4.05 -3.29 -0.03
CA PRO A 84 5.38 -2.72 0.05
C PRO A 84 6.10 -3.23 1.29
N ILE A 85 7.37 -3.56 1.11
CA ILE A 85 8.28 -3.97 2.15
C ILE A 85 9.58 -3.19 2.03
N TYR A 86 10.32 -3.13 3.12
CA TYR A 86 11.71 -2.72 3.11
C TYR A 86 12.59 -3.95 3.32
N LEU A 87 13.49 -4.21 2.38
CA LEU A 87 14.59 -5.16 2.55
C LEU A 87 15.90 -4.41 2.77
N SER A 88 16.64 -4.78 3.81
CA SER A 88 18.02 -4.31 4.00
C SER A 88 18.92 -4.77 2.85
N GLU A 89 20.15 -4.25 2.82
CA GLU A 89 21.19 -4.70 1.89
C GLU A 89 21.47 -6.21 2.04
N THR A 90 21.37 -6.74 3.26
CA THR A 90 21.59 -8.16 3.62
C THR A 90 20.34 -9.03 3.53
N GLY A 91 19.20 -8.49 3.12
CA GLY A 91 17.95 -9.26 2.91
C GLY A 91 16.97 -9.26 4.06
N ASP A 92 17.32 -8.62 5.18
CA ASP A 92 16.46 -8.54 6.34
C ASP A 92 15.22 -7.69 6.07
N ILE A 93 14.04 -8.23 6.41
CA ILE A 93 12.79 -7.48 6.31
C ILE A 93 12.73 -6.48 7.45
N GLY A 94 13.06 -5.22 7.17
CA GLY A 94 13.05 -4.16 8.16
C GLY A 94 11.65 -3.61 8.44
N GLY A 95 10.74 -3.70 7.47
CA GLY A 95 9.37 -3.23 7.63
C GLY A 95 8.41 -3.68 6.54
N VAL A 96 7.13 -3.59 6.89
CA VAL A 96 5.98 -3.86 6.01
C VAL A 96 5.05 -2.66 6.09
N PHE A 97 4.58 -2.17 4.95
CA PHE A 97 3.75 -0.96 4.87
C PHE A 97 2.35 -1.29 4.35
N PRO A 98 1.49 -1.91 5.19
CA PRO A 98 0.21 -2.42 4.75
C PRO A 98 -0.82 -1.30 4.59
N VAL A 99 -0.93 -0.78 3.38
CA VAL A 99 -2.03 0.07 2.95
C VAL A 99 -3.16 -0.78 2.38
N THR A 100 -4.35 -0.18 2.24
CA THR A 100 -5.50 -0.84 1.63
C THR A 100 -5.31 -0.96 0.12
N ASP A 101 -5.02 0.16 -0.55
CA ASP A 101 -4.66 0.17 -1.97
C ASP A 101 -3.95 1.48 -2.35
N PHE A 102 -3.49 1.54 -3.60
CA PHE A 102 -2.87 2.72 -4.21
C PHE A 102 -3.70 3.22 -5.39
N PHE A 103 -3.78 4.54 -5.55
CA PHE A 103 -4.38 5.18 -6.72
C PHE A 103 -3.40 6.16 -7.35
N THR A 104 -3.34 6.21 -8.68
CA THR A 104 -2.55 7.20 -9.40
C THR A 104 -3.35 8.46 -9.65
N LEU A 105 -2.67 9.61 -9.64
CA LEU A 105 -3.25 10.91 -9.93
C LEU A 105 -2.98 11.31 -11.40
N PRO A 106 -3.99 11.83 -12.12
CA PRO A 106 -5.39 12.01 -11.70
C PRO A 106 -6.11 10.67 -11.51
N VAL A 107 -7.01 10.59 -10.53
CA VAL A 107 -7.76 9.35 -10.25
C VAL A 107 -8.87 9.19 -11.29
N ASP A 108 -8.99 7.98 -11.82
CA ASP A 108 -10.12 7.53 -12.61
C ASP A 108 -11.32 7.31 -11.67
N GLU A 109 -12.39 8.08 -11.87
CA GLU A 109 -13.59 8.09 -11.03
C GLU A 109 -14.30 6.73 -11.02
N GLN A 110 -14.49 6.13 -12.19
CA GLN A 110 -15.15 4.83 -12.28
C GLN A 110 -14.32 3.77 -11.57
N TYR A 111 -13.00 3.78 -11.79
CA TYR A 111 -12.08 2.89 -11.11
C TYR A 111 -12.11 3.06 -9.59
N LEU A 112 -12.11 4.30 -9.10
CA LEU A 112 -12.19 4.60 -7.66
C LEU A 112 -13.46 3.98 -7.07
N MET A 113 -14.61 4.26 -7.67
CA MET A 113 -15.90 3.77 -7.18
C MET A 113 -16.00 2.25 -7.24
N ASP A 114 -15.56 1.62 -8.33
CA ASP A 114 -15.52 0.16 -8.47
C ASP A 114 -14.66 -0.48 -7.38
N ARG A 115 -13.49 0.10 -7.09
CA ARG A 115 -12.60 -0.40 -6.04
C ARG A 115 -13.21 -0.24 -4.65
N LEU A 116 -13.79 0.92 -4.34
CA LEU A 116 -14.45 1.14 -3.06
C LEU A 116 -15.64 0.19 -2.87
N ALA A 117 -16.41 -0.07 -3.93
CA ALA A 117 -17.51 -1.03 -3.92
C ALA A 117 -17.03 -2.47 -3.69
N ILE A 118 -15.97 -2.91 -4.37
CA ILE A 118 -15.35 -4.24 -4.17
C ILE A 118 -14.86 -4.41 -2.72
N LEU A 119 -14.36 -3.33 -2.11
CA LEU A 119 -13.93 -3.31 -0.71
C LEU A 119 -15.09 -3.17 0.28
N GLY A 120 -16.33 -3.06 -0.22
CA GLY A 120 -17.53 -2.94 0.61
C GLY A 120 -17.73 -1.57 1.26
N LEU A 121 -16.99 -0.55 0.84
CA LEU A 121 -16.94 0.77 1.49
C LEU A 121 -18.04 1.74 1.04
N THR A 122 -18.86 1.39 0.05
CA THR A 122 -19.91 2.28 -0.48
C THR A 122 -21.32 1.93 -0.01
N GLN A 123 -21.51 0.76 0.61
CA GLN A 123 -22.85 0.21 0.90
C GLN A 123 -23.64 1.02 1.93
N GLU A 124 -22.95 1.72 2.82
CA GLU A 124 -23.55 2.44 3.94
C GLU A 124 -23.56 3.97 3.75
N ALA A 125 -22.89 4.46 2.70
CA ALA A 125 -22.63 5.89 2.51
C ALA A 125 -23.89 6.73 2.27
N GLU A 126 -24.95 6.15 1.69
CA GLU A 126 -26.23 6.85 1.51
C GLU A 126 -27.12 6.83 2.76
N THR A 127 -26.78 5.98 3.74
CA THR A 127 -27.59 5.75 4.95
C THR A 127 -26.99 6.42 6.19
N TRP A 128 -25.68 6.58 6.22
CA TRP A 128 -24.94 7.12 7.36
C TRP A 128 -24.08 8.30 6.92
N ASP A 129 -23.93 9.28 7.82
CA ASP A 129 -23.01 10.42 7.62
C ASP A 129 -21.55 9.96 7.77
N LEU A 130 -21.04 9.23 6.77
CA LEU A 130 -19.71 8.65 6.77
C LEU A 130 -18.66 9.68 6.37
N GLN A 131 -17.73 9.95 7.29
CA GLN A 131 -16.65 10.89 7.08
C GLN A 131 -15.44 10.24 6.43
N VAL A 132 -14.91 10.85 5.37
CA VAL A 132 -13.69 10.41 4.68
C VAL A 132 -12.63 11.48 4.83
N MET A 133 -11.44 11.07 5.27
CA MET A 133 -10.30 11.98 5.36
C MET A 133 -9.48 11.97 4.06
N ILE A 134 -9.10 13.15 3.60
CA ILE A 134 -8.13 13.32 2.52
C ILE A 134 -6.98 14.20 3.03
N ALA A 135 -5.82 13.59 3.21
CA ALA A 135 -4.57 14.26 3.51
C ALA A 135 -3.80 14.51 2.21
N SER A 136 -3.93 15.70 1.62
CA SER A 136 -3.20 16.04 0.39
C SER A 136 -3.12 17.55 0.17
N GLY A 137 -1.92 18.05 -0.19
CA GLY A 137 -1.76 19.46 -0.55
C GLY A 137 -2.33 19.87 -1.92
N SER A 138 -2.74 18.95 -2.79
CA SER A 138 -3.24 19.29 -4.15
C SER A 138 -4.19 18.29 -4.81
N ALA A 139 -4.26 17.04 -4.35
CA ALA A 139 -5.00 15.95 -5.01
C ALA A 139 -6.51 15.93 -4.71
N GLU A 140 -7.02 16.99 -4.09
CA GLU A 140 -8.32 16.96 -3.43
C GLU A 140 -9.52 17.06 -4.36
N VAL A 141 -9.50 17.91 -5.39
CA VAL A 141 -10.77 18.36 -6.01
C VAL A 141 -11.55 17.23 -6.68
N GLN A 142 -10.90 16.38 -7.48
CA GLN A 142 -11.62 15.34 -8.23
C GLN A 142 -12.07 14.21 -7.31
N ILE A 143 -11.17 13.70 -6.47
CA ILE A 143 -11.48 12.62 -5.51
C ILE A 143 -12.58 13.08 -4.56
N SER A 144 -12.48 14.30 -4.01
CA SER A 144 -13.51 14.82 -3.11
C SER A 144 -14.85 14.89 -3.80
N LYS A 145 -14.92 15.43 -5.04
CA LYS A 145 -16.19 15.53 -5.77
C LYS A 145 -16.82 14.17 -6.03
N THR A 146 -16.02 13.19 -6.43
CA THR A 146 -16.49 11.81 -6.66
C THR A 146 -17.05 11.21 -5.36
N LEU A 147 -16.34 11.37 -4.24
CA LEU A 147 -16.76 10.84 -2.94
C LEU A 147 -17.98 11.60 -2.36
N GLU A 148 -18.02 12.92 -2.47
CA GLU A 148 -19.18 13.74 -2.08
C GLU A 148 -20.43 13.33 -2.88
N SER A 149 -20.26 13.07 -4.18
CA SER A 149 -21.36 12.58 -5.05
C SER A 149 -21.83 11.17 -4.67
N ALA A 150 -20.99 10.39 -3.98
CA ALA A 150 -21.32 9.08 -3.43
C ALA A 150 -21.88 9.14 -1.99
N GLY A 151 -22.09 10.34 -1.43
CA GLY A 151 -22.70 10.55 -0.11
C GLY A 151 -21.72 10.72 1.05
N PHE A 152 -20.40 10.74 0.81
CA PHE A 152 -19.42 10.92 1.88
C PHE A 152 -19.25 12.39 2.28
N GLU A 153 -19.05 12.64 3.58
CA GLU A 153 -18.59 13.93 4.09
C GLU A 153 -17.05 13.98 4.06
N ILE A 154 -16.45 15.02 3.46
CA ILE A 154 -15.00 15.10 3.30
C ILE A 154 -14.34 15.95 4.39
N ILE A 155 -13.40 15.33 5.10
CA ILE A 155 -12.47 15.99 6.02
C ILE A 155 -11.16 16.23 5.29
N ARG A 156 -10.82 17.50 5.07
CA ARG A 156 -9.61 17.90 4.35
C ARG A 156 -8.49 18.18 5.33
N ALA A 157 -7.31 17.64 5.05
CA ALA A 157 -6.07 17.94 5.75
C ALA A 157 -4.98 18.29 4.74
N TYR A 158 -4.32 19.43 4.96
CA TYR A 158 -3.30 19.94 4.04
C TYR A 158 -1.92 19.32 4.24
N ASN A 159 -1.73 18.56 5.33
CA ASN A 159 -0.49 17.88 5.68
C ASN A 159 -0.75 16.73 6.69
N GLY A 160 0.29 15.93 6.99
CA GLY A 160 0.16 14.78 7.88
C GLY A 160 -0.16 15.16 9.33
N LYS A 161 0.46 16.21 9.88
CA LYS A 161 0.17 16.69 11.24
C LYS A 161 -1.28 17.13 11.42
N GLU A 162 -1.83 17.84 10.44
CA GLU A 162 -3.23 18.24 10.43
C GLU A 162 -4.15 17.03 10.32
N ALA A 163 -3.82 16.06 9.45
CA ALA A 163 -4.58 14.81 9.34
C ALA A 163 -4.63 14.08 10.69
N LEU A 164 -3.51 13.98 11.40
CA LEU A 164 -3.46 13.39 12.74
C LEU A 164 -4.31 14.17 13.75
N ALA A 165 -4.21 15.50 13.76
CA ALA A 165 -5.03 16.33 14.64
C ALA A 165 -6.54 16.14 14.38
N LEU A 166 -6.97 16.19 13.12
CA LEU A 166 -8.36 15.99 12.73
C LEU A 166 -8.84 14.56 13.03
N SER A 167 -7.99 13.56 12.87
CA SER A 167 -8.35 12.16 13.14
C SER A 167 -8.62 11.87 14.62
N SER A 168 -8.18 12.76 15.52
CA SER A 168 -8.43 12.66 16.95
C SER A 168 -9.82 13.16 17.36
N ILE A 169 -10.44 14.00 16.53
CA ILE A 169 -11.76 14.61 16.76
C ILE A 169 -12.83 14.06 15.82
N HIS A 170 -12.42 13.49 14.67
CA HIS A 170 -13.31 12.94 13.66
C HIS A 170 -12.92 11.48 13.33
N PRO A 171 -13.75 10.49 13.71
CA PRO A 171 -13.53 9.11 13.30
C PRO A 171 -13.76 9.00 11.78
N SER A 172 -12.69 8.73 11.03
CA SER A 172 -12.78 8.60 9.57
C SER A 172 -13.12 7.16 9.20
N TYR A 173 -14.12 7.00 8.32
CA TYR A 173 -14.54 5.71 7.79
C TYR A 173 -13.46 5.10 6.88
N PHE A 174 -12.80 5.92 6.06
CA PHE A 174 -11.51 5.62 5.42
C PHE A 174 -10.71 6.90 5.16
N CYS A 175 -9.43 6.73 4.82
CA CYS A 175 -8.49 7.84 4.61
C CYS A 175 -7.72 7.70 3.30
N PHE A 176 -7.51 8.81 2.61
CA PHE A 176 -6.55 8.95 1.50
C PHE A 176 -5.40 9.85 1.93
N SER A 177 -4.16 9.45 1.60
CA SER A 177 -3.00 10.32 1.73
C SER A 177 -2.19 10.38 0.45
N SER A 178 -1.75 11.56 0.01
CA SER A 178 -0.63 11.63 -0.95
C SER A 178 0.60 10.95 -0.37
N ILE A 179 1.34 10.23 -1.23
CA ILE A 179 2.51 9.45 -0.83
C ILE A 179 3.56 10.29 -0.10
N MET A 180 3.72 11.55 -0.51
CA MET A 180 4.50 12.57 0.19
C MET A 180 3.58 13.73 0.59
N GLN A 181 3.65 14.11 1.86
CA GLN A 181 3.15 15.39 2.37
C GLN A 181 4.33 16.33 2.62
N PRO A 182 4.10 17.64 2.83
CA PRO A 182 5.17 18.58 3.15
C PRO A 182 5.94 18.26 4.44
N ASP A 183 5.36 17.47 5.35
CA ASP A 183 5.87 17.24 6.69
C ASP A 183 6.17 15.77 7.04
N MET A 184 5.65 14.81 6.27
CA MET A 184 5.91 13.37 6.42
C MET A 184 5.45 12.55 5.21
N SER A 185 5.95 11.32 5.07
CA SER A 185 5.40 10.37 4.09
C SER A 185 4.05 9.78 4.53
N ALA A 186 3.30 9.22 3.57
CA ALA A 186 2.04 8.52 3.86
C ALA A 186 2.24 7.31 4.78
N PHE A 187 3.42 6.70 4.78
CA PHE A 187 3.74 5.55 5.61
C PHE A 187 4.03 5.96 7.06
N GLU A 188 4.74 7.07 7.26
CA GLU A 188 4.88 7.65 8.60
C GLU A 188 3.52 8.09 9.15
N LEU A 189 2.70 8.74 8.31
CA LEU A 189 1.33 9.10 8.65
C LEU A 189 0.54 7.85 9.07
N LEU A 190 0.58 6.76 8.29
CA LEU A 190 -0.11 5.50 8.63
C LEU A 190 0.36 4.90 9.97
N GLU A 191 1.67 4.86 10.25
CA GLU A 191 2.18 4.36 11.53
C GLU A 191 1.58 5.16 12.70
N LYS A 192 1.58 6.49 12.60
CA LYS A 192 1.01 7.38 13.63
C LYS A 192 -0.51 7.31 13.70
N PHE A 193 -1.18 7.24 12.55
CA PHE A 193 -2.64 7.18 12.43
C PHE A 193 -3.19 5.96 13.18
N ARG A 194 -2.51 4.82 13.11
CA ARG A 194 -2.89 3.58 13.80
C ARG A 194 -2.64 3.57 15.31
N LEU A 195 -1.91 4.54 15.86
CA LEU A 195 -1.75 4.68 17.31
C LEU A 195 -3.03 5.22 17.98
N TYR A 196 -3.95 5.79 17.20
CA TYR A 196 -5.23 6.27 17.69
C TYR A 196 -6.25 5.12 17.75
N PRO A 197 -6.95 4.91 18.89
CA PRO A 197 -7.82 3.74 19.09
C PRO A 197 -8.89 3.51 18.02
N TYR A 198 -9.47 4.58 17.47
CA TYR A 198 -10.54 4.51 16.47
C TYR A 198 -10.02 4.24 15.05
N ASN A 199 -8.71 4.34 14.83
CA ASN A 199 -8.11 4.36 13.50
C ASN A 199 -7.30 3.09 13.18
N GLY A 200 -7.18 2.16 14.14
CA GLY A 200 -6.31 0.98 14.01
C GLY A 200 -6.63 0.10 12.80
N ASN A 201 -7.90 0.05 12.38
CA ASN A 201 -8.38 -0.75 11.25
C ASN A 201 -8.97 0.09 10.10
N THR A 202 -8.88 1.42 10.17
CA THR A 202 -9.42 2.29 9.13
C THR A 202 -8.71 2.03 7.81
N PRO A 203 -9.44 1.75 6.71
CA PRO A 203 -8.86 1.62 5.39
C PRO A 203 -8.06 2.87 5.02
N PHE A 204 -6.83 2.66 4.57
CA PHE A 204 -5.89 3.74 4.29
C PHE A 204 -5.33 3.56 2.88
N PHE A 205 -5.65 4.51 2.02
CA PHE A 205 -5.30 4.53 0.61
C PHE A 205 -4.19 5.54 0.35
N VAL A 206 -3.29 5.22 -0.58
CA VAL A 206 -2.19 6.10 -0.94
C VAL A 206 -2.33 6.61 -2.37
N LEU A 207 -2.20 7.93 -2.53
CA LEU A 207 -2.26 8.61 -3.81
C LEU A 207 -0.83 8.82 -4.36
N LEU A 208 -0.58 8.26 -5.54
CA LEU A 208 0.68 8.32 -6.27
C LEU A 208 0.60 9.35 -7.40
N LYS A 209 1.66 10.13 -7.58
CA LYS A 209 1.79 11.03 -8.74
C LYS A 209 2.29 10.22 -9.94
N MET A 210 1.67 10.35 -11.12
CA MET A 210 2.10 9.63 -12.33
C MET A 210 3.53 9.93 -12.77
N ASN A 211 4.03 11.13 -12.46
CA ASN A 211 5.37 11.56 -12.82
C ASN A 211 6.17 11.86 -11.54
N MET A 212 6.79 10.82 -11.00
CA MET A 212 7.76 10.93 -9.91
C MET A 212 9.16 11.07 -10.48
N ARG A 213 9.87 12.13 -10.07
CA ARG A 213 11.29 12.31 -10.41
C ARG A 213 12.14 11.31 -9.64
N GLU A 214 13.32 10.99 -10.15
CA GLU A 214 14.27 10.10 -9.47
C GLU A 214 14.69 10.64 -8.10
N GLU A 215 14.78 11.97 -7.95
CA GLU A 215 15.01 12.64 -6.66
C GLU A 215 13.88 12.32 -5.65
N GLU A 216 12.62 12.38 -6.09
CA GLU A 216 11.44 12.12 -5.25
C GLU A 216 11.37 10.65 -4.84
N LYS A 217 11.70 9.72 -5.76
CA LYS A 217 11.79 8.28 -5.44
C LYS A 217 12.91 8.01 -4.42
N THR A 218 14.07 8.65 -4.60
CA THR A 218 15.21 8.51 -3.70
C THR A 218 14.87 9.03 -2.31
N GLU A 219 14.24 10.20 -2.22
CA GLU A 219 13.76 10.78 -0.95
C GLU A 219 12.80 9.84 -0.23
N LEU A 220 11.82 9.27 -0.95
CA LEU A 220 10.89 8.29 -0.40
C LEU A 220 11.57 7.01 0.10
N SER A 221 12.53 6.47 -0.64
CA SER A 221 13.31 5.31 -0.20
C SER A 221 14.09 5.60 1.08
N MET A 222 14.64 6.81 1.21
CA MET A 222 15.38 7.23 2.40
C MET A 222 14.46 7.46 3.61
N GLU A 223 13.28 8.05 3.41
CA GLU A 223 12.22 8.17 4.42
C GLU A 223 11.81 6.79 4.96
N VAL A 224 11.52 5.86 4.05
CA VAL A 224 11.18 4.48 4.40
C VAL A 224 12.30 3.82 5.19
N ALA A 225 13.56 3.99 4.74
CA ALA A 225 14.71 3.48 5.46
C ALA A 225 14.82 4.08 6.86
N HIS A 226 14.55 5.38 7.04
CA HIS A 226 14.58 6.04 8.35
C HIS A 226 13.54 5.45 9.31
N LEU A 227 12.30 5.24 8.83
CA LEU A 227 11.19 4.66 9.61
C LEU A 227 11.49 3.26 10.18
N VAL A 228 12.39 2.52 9.52
CA VAL A 228 12.67 1.11 9.84
C VAL A 228 14.14 0.80 10.12
N SER A 229 14.99 1.82 10.16
CA SER A 229 16.46 1.74 10.24
C SER A 229 17.03 0.88 11.38
N LYS A 230 16.22 0.51 12.37
CA LYS A 230 16.60 -0.33 13.52
C LYS A 230 15.61 -1.48 13.78
N LYS A 231 14.70 -1.73 12.84
CA LYS A 231 13.69 -2.78 12.93
C LYS A 231 14.16 -3.98 12.09
N GLN A 232 13.92 -5.17 12.60
CA GLN A 232 14.07 -6.42 11.85
C GLN A 232 12.89 -7.30 12.25
N LEU A 233 12.09 -7.68 11.27
CA LEU A 233 10.93 -8.53 11.50
C LEU A 233 11.34 -9.99 11.46
N SER A 234 10.90 -10.73 12.49
CA SER A 234 10.91 -12.18 12.44
C SER A 234 9.99 -12.70 11.33
N CYS A 235 10.22 -13.93 10.89
CA CYS A 235 9.36 -14.58 9.92
C CYS A 235 7.88 -14.60 10.35
N THR A 236 7.62 -14.87 11.64
CA THR A 236 6.27 -14.88 12.20
C THR A 236 5.59 -13.51 12.11
N GLU A 237 6.31 -12.43 12.43
CA GLU A 237 5.79 -11.06 12.35
C GLU A 237 5.49 -10.68 10.91
N PHE A 238 6.41 -10.93 9.99
CA PHE A 238 6.20 -10.69 8.55
C PHE A 238 4.96 -11.43 8.04
N LEU A 239 4.83 -12.72 8.32
CA LEU A 239 3.70 -13.54 7.87
C LEU A 239 2.36 -13.10 8.47
N SER A 240 2.36 -12.44 9.63
CA SER A 240 1.12 -11.91 10.23
C SER A 240 0.45 -10.85 9.35
N HIS A 241 1.23 -10.13 8.53
CA HIS A 241 0.72 -9.14 7.58
C HIS A 241 0.05 -9.76 6.34
N LEU A 242 0.38 -11.01 5.99
CA LEU A 242 -0.23 -11.72 4.85
C LEU A 242 -1.55 -12.41 5.23
N ARG A 243 -1.72 -12.78 6.49
CA ARG A 243 -2.88 -13.55 6.96
C ARG A 243 -4.16 -12.73 7.15
N ARG A 244 -4.07 -11.40 7.20
CA ARG A 244 -5.18 -10.48 7.55
C ARG A 244 -6.06 -10.03 6.37
N ARG A 245 -5.83 -10.51 5.15
CA ARG A 245 -6.59 -10.09 3.95
C ARG A 245 -7.59 -11.16 3.48
N GLY A 246 -8.38 -11.70 4.40
CA GLY A 246 -9.44 -12.67 4.15
C GLY A 246 -10.77 -12.17 4.67
#